data_AF-A0A495VTE2-F1
#
_entry.id   AF-A0A495VTE2-F1
#
_cell.length_a   1.000
_cell.length_b   1.000
_cell.length_c   1.000
_cell.angle_alpha   90.00
_cell.angle_beta   90.00
_cell.angle_gamma   90.00
#
_symmetry.space_group_name_H-M   'P 1'
#
loop_
_entity.id
_entity.type
_entity.pdbx_description
1 polymer ?
#
loop_
_entity_poly.entity_id
_entity_poly.type
_entity_poly.pdbx_seq_one_letter_code
_entity_poly.pdbx_strand_id
1 'polypeptide(L)'
;MFPAFFDTCVLFKPYLRDTVLSIAETGLYRPLWSTSVLEELERNLRRRGVDEHRISRLRGQLRSVFPEAEVTGYTDLVDQLDLAPRTVHRALRTQVSRYRRSPRSVAELLDVLANDGHACKGFADACRRDITWRSSARPVRGHHSS
;
A
#
# COMPACT_ATOMS: atom_id res chain seq x y z
N MET A 1 12.07 -9.59 1.33
CA MET A 1 11.58 -8.54 0.41
C MET A 1 10.60 -7.66 1.18
N PHE A 2 10.83 -6.36 1.23
CA PHE A 2 9.94 -5.42 1.95
C PHE A 2 8.92 -4.81 0.96
N PRO A 3 7.71 -4.43 1.43
CA PRO A 3 6.77 -3.70 0.61
C PRO A 3 7.15 -2.22 0.49
N ALA A 4 6.94 -1.63 -0.69
CA ALA A 4 7.11 -0.19 -0.92
C ALA A 4 5.85 0.35 -1.62
N PHE A 5 5.19 1.34 -1.00
CA PHE A 5 4.00 1.97 -1.56
C PHE A 5 4.39 3.14 -2.46
N PHE A 6 3.84 3.16 -3.68
CA PHE A 6 4.07 4.22 -4.67
C PHE A 6 2.81 5.04 -4.87
N ASP A 7 2.99 6.35 -4.76
CA ASP A 7 1.94 7.33 -5.00
C ASP A 7 1.86 7.74 -6.48
N THR A 8 0.74 8.34 -6.87
CA THR A 8 0.50 8.89 -8.21
C THR A 8 1.64 9.80 -8.65
N CYS A 9 2.18 10.63 -7.75
CA CYS A 9 3.24 11.59 -8.08
C CYS A 9 4.56 10.93 -8.54
N VAL A 10 4.78 9.65 -8.20
CA VAL A 10 5.91 8.84 -8.65
C VAL A 10 5.55 8.12 -9.95
N LEU A 11 4.41 7.42 -10.00
CA LEU A 11 3.97 6.63 -11.15
C LEU A 11 3.65 7.48 -12.39
N PHE A 12 3.29 8.74 -12.18
CA PHE A 12 2.97 9.69 -13.24
C PHE A 12 4.18 10.09 -14.09
N LYS A 13 5.39 10.12 -13.49
CA LYS A 13 6.61 10.51 -14.19
C LYS A 13 7.21 9.28 -14.87
N PRO A 14 7.26 9.20 -16.21
CA PRO A 14 7.70 7.98 -16.90
C PRO A 14 9.05 7.46 -16.42
N TYR A 15 10.06 8.33 -16.35
CA TYR A 15 11.41 7.93 -15.90
C TYR A 15 11.44 7.37 -14.47
N LEU A 16 10.70 7.97 -13.53
CA LEU A 16 10.65 7.46 -12.17
C LEU A 16 9.90 6.15 -12.10
N ARG A 17 8.72 6.07 -12.71
CA ARG A 17 7.92 4.85 -12.79
C ARG A 17 8.75 3.70 -13.35
N ASP A 18 9.38 3.90 -14.50
CA ASP A 18 10.12 2.84 -15.17
C ASP A 18 11.31 2.41 -14.31
N THR A 19 12.05 3.36 -13.69
CA THR A 19 13.15 3.04 -12.77
C THR A 19 12.70 2.24 -11.55
N VAL A 20 11.66 2.69 -10.84
CA VAL A 20 11.20 2.02 -9.60
C VAL A 20 10.55 0.67 -9.91
N LEU A 21 9.92 0.51 -11.08
CA LEU A 21 9.33 -0.78 -11.45
C LEU A 21 10.39 -1.76 -11.96
N SER A 22 11.38 -1.33 -12.73
CA SER A 22 12.50 -2.20 -13.12
C SER A 22 13.30 -2.71 -11.92
N ILE A 23 13.53 -1.87 -10.90
CA ILE A 23 14.16 -2.31 -9.65
C ILE A 23 13.26 -3.29 -8.88
N ALA A 24 11.94 -3.10 -8.94
CA ALA A 24 11.00 -4.03 -8.33
C ALA A 24 11.03 -5.41 -9.01
N GLU A 25 11.17 -5.45 -10.34
CA GLU A 25 11.30 -6.69 -11.12
C GLU A 25 12.54 -7.51 -10.72
N THR A 26 13.64 -6.87 -10.31
CA THR A 26 14.83 -7.59 -9.80
C THR A 26 14.60 -8.24 -8.44
N GLY A 27 13.46 -8.02 -7.81
CA GLY A 27 13.11 -8.62 -6.54
C GLY A 27 13.58 -7.84 -5.30
N LEU A 28 14.04 -6.60 -5.46
CA LEU A 28 14.57 -5.79 -4.34
C LEU A 28 13.47 -5.43 -3.32
N TYR A 29 12.28 -5.07 -3.81
CA TYR A 29 11.08 -4.83 -3.01
C TYR A 29 9.82 -5.21 -3.78
N ARG A 30 8.71 -5.36 -3.05
CA ARG A 30 7.38 -5.56 -3.63
C ARG A 30 6.69 -4.20 -3.80
N PRO A 31 6.37 -3.76 -5.02
CA PRO A 31 5.69 -2.50 -5.23
C PRO A 31 4.22 -2.64 -4.79
N LEU A 32 3.67 -1.56 -4.24
CA LEU A 32 2.27 -1.46 -3.82
C LEU A 32 1.67 -0.15 -4.31
N TRP A 33 0.39 -0.16 -4.66
CA TRP A 33 -0.43 1.02 -4.93
C TRP A 33 -1.89 0.69 -4.62
N SER A 34 -2.72 1.71 -4.43
CA SER A 34 -4.18 1.50 -4.32
C SER A 34 -4.86 1.63 -5.68
N THR A 35 -6.12 1.19 -5.75
CA THR A 35 -6.99 1.48 -6.90
C THR A 35 -7.11 2.99 -7.15
N SER A 36 -7.28 3.78 -6.07
CA SER A 36 -7.40 5.25 -6.17
C SER A 36 -6.16 5.94 -6.75
N VAL A 37 -4.96 5.42 -6.47
CA VAL A 37 -3.70 5.91 -7.06
C VAL A 37 -3.68 5.68 -8.57
N LEU A 38 -4.08 4.50 -9.04
CA LEU A 38 -4.16 4.22 -10.47
C LEU A 38 -5.23 5.07 -11.17
N GLU A 39 -6.39 5.25 -10.54
CA GLU A 39 -7.43 6.15 -11.06
C GLU A 39 -6.95 7.60 -11.16
N GLU A 40 -6.21 8.08 -10.15
CA GLU A 40 -5.64 9.43 -10.18
C GLU A 40 -4.56 9.55 -11.27
N LEU A 41 -3.73 8.53 -11.45
CA LEU A 41 -2.79 8.44 -12.55
C LEU A 41 -3.49 8.56 -13.90
N GLU A 42 -4.56 7.79 -14.14
CA GLU A 42 -5.37 7.86 -15.36
C GLU A 42 -5.94 9.27 -15.56
N ARG A 43 -6.57 9.86 -14.54
CA ARG A 43 -7.12 11.22 -14.60
C ARG A 43 -6.05 12.25 -14.95
N ASN A 44 -4.86 12.16 -14.35
CA ASN A 44 -3.77 13.10 -14.60
C ASN A 44 -3.17 12.94 -16.00
N LEU A 45 -3.09 11.72 -16.53
CA LEU A 45 -2.65 11.46 -17.90
C LEU A 45 -3.66 11.99 -18.93
N ARG A 46 -4.97 11.80 -18.71
CA ARG A 46 -6.04 12.38 -19.55
C ARG A 46 -5.94 13.91 -19.58
N ARG A 47 -5.74 14.55 -18.42
CA ARG A 47 -5.55 16.01 -18.33
C ARG A 47 -4.32 16.51 -19.10
N ARG A 48 -3.30 15.67 -19.30
CA ARG A 48 -2.14 15.98 -20.14
C ARG A 48 -2.33 15.68 -21.63
N GLY A 49 -3.53 15.26 -22.04
CA GLY A 49 -3.82 14.93 -23.44
C GLY A 49 -3.23 13.60 -23.89
N VAL A 50 -2.91 12.69 -22.97
CA VAL A 50 -2.47 11.33 -23.33
C VAL A 50 -3.68 10.56 -23.86
N ASP A 51 -3.49 9.87 -24.99
CA ASP A 51 -4.52 9.04 -25.62
C ASP A 51 -5.03 7.93 -24.70
N GLU A 52 -6.34 7.68 -24.77
CA GLU A 52 -7.04 6.73 -23.91
C GLU A 52 -6.53 5.28 -24.08
N HIS A 53 -6.18 4.86 -25.30
CA HIS A 53 -5.62 3.54 -25.54
C HIS A 53 -4.26 3.39 -24.86
N ARG A 54 -3.45 4.46 -24.86
CA ARG A 54 -2.15 4.47 -24.17
C ARG A 54 -2.31 4.40 -22.65
N ILE A 55 -3.31 5.05 -22.09
CA ILE A 55 -3.64 4.99 -20.67
C ILE A 55 -4.11 3.59 -20.28
N SER A 56 -5.06 3.03 -21.04
CA SER A 56 -5.58 1.68 -20.83
C SER A 56 -4.46 0.62 -20.92
N ARG A 57 -3.58 0.75 -21.93
CA ARG A 57 -2.42 -0.12 -22.08
C ARG A 57 -1.47 -0.03 -20.88
N LEU A 58 -1.11 1.17 -20.44
CA LEU A 58 -0.24 1.36 -19.27
C LEU A 58 -0.83 0.68 -18.03
N ARG A 59 -2.12 0.90 -17.77
CA ARG A 59 -2.81 0.28 -16.64
C ARG A 59 -2.81 -1.24 -16.74
N GLY A 60 -3.10 -1.78 -17.92
CA GLY A 60 -3.05 -3.21 -18.18
C GLY A 60 -1.67 -3.79 -17.86
N GLN A 61 -0.60 -3.13 -18.31
CA GLN A 61 0.78 -3.53 -18.04
C GLN A 61 1.11 -3.50 -16.53
N LEU A 62 0.73 -2.44 -15.81
CA LEU A 62 0.99 -2.36 -14.37
C LEU A 62 0.32 -3.52 -13.62
N ARG A 63 -0.95 -3.82 -13.93
CA ARG A 63 -1.71 -4.90 -13.30
C ARG A 63 -1.20 -6.29 -13.70
N SER A 64 -0.76 -6.47 -14.95
CA SER A 64 -0.27 -7.78 -15.42
C SER A 64 1.12 -8.12 -14.89
N VAL A 65 2.02 -7.13 -14.81
CA VAL A 65 3.39 -7.35 -14.33
C VAL A 65 3.41 -7.49 -12.80
N PHE A 66 2.55 -6.76 -12.09
CA PHE A 66 2.49 -6.78 -10.63
C PHE A 66 1.05 -7.02 -10.13
N PRO A 67 0.51 -8.24 -10.28
CA PRO A 67 -0.86 -8.55 -9.86
C PRO A 67 -1.10 -8.35 -8.35
N GLU A 68 -0.06 -8.56 -7.54
CA GLU A 68 -0.09 -8.46 -6.08
C GLU A 68 0.21 -7.05 -5.54
N ALA A 69 0.34 -6.05 -6.42
CA ALA A 69 0.65 -4.68 -6.02
C ALA A 69 -0.58 -3.88 -5.60
N GLU A 70 -1.78 -4.27 -6.05
CA GLU A 70 -3.00 -3.56 -5.69
C GLU A 70 -3.38 -3.81 -4.23
N VAL A 71 -3.44 -2.73 -3.45
CA VAL A 71 -3.86 -2.72 -2.05
C VAL A 71 -5.33 -2.33 -2.00
N THR A 72 -6.15 -3.21 -1.42
CA THR A 72 -7.58 -3.03 -1.16
C THR A 72 -7.85 -3.13 0.34
N GLY A 73 -9.11 -2.92 0.77
CA GLY A 73 -9.52 -3.05 2.18
C GLY A 73 -9.15 -1.87 3.09
N TYR A 74 -8.43 -0.87 2.58
CA TYR A 74 -7.97 0.27 3.38
C TYR A 74 -9.02 1.38 3.55
N THR A 75 -10.16 1.32 2.84
CA THR A 75 -11.16 2.41 2.85
C THR A 75 -11.71 2.65 4.25
N ASP A 76 -12.04 1.60 5.00
CA ASP A 76 -12.51 1.70 6.39
C ASP A 76 -11.48 2.41 7.29
N LEU A 77 -10.18 2.32 6.97
CA LEU A 77 -9.11 2.99 7.70
C LEU A 77 -9.08 4.50 7.39
N VAL A 78 -9.35 4.86 6.14
CA VAL A 78 -9.48 6.26 5.70
C VAL A 78 -10.73 6.88 6.30
N ASP A 79 -11.85 6.16 6.31
CA ASP A 79 -13.10 6.62 6.90
C ASP A 79 -12.95 6.90 8.41
N GLN A 80 -12.20 6.07 9.13
CA GLN A 80 -11.89 6.32 10.55
C GLN A 80 -11.00 7.55 10.75
N LEU A 81 -10.06 7.82 9.84
CA LEU A 81 -9.25 9.04 9.85
C LEU A 81 -10.13 10.27 9.63
N ASP A 82 -11.11 10.20 8.73
CA ASP A 82 -12.03 11.32 8.46
C ASP A 82 -13.06 11.54 9.56
N LEU A 83 -13.59 10.46 10.15
CA LEU A 83 -14.59 10.53 11.22
C LEU A 83 -14.01 11.05 12.54
N ALA A 84 -12.78 10.66 12.89
CA ALA A 84 -12.15 11.01 14.16
C ALA A 84 -10.67 11.42 14.00
N PRO A 85 -10.35 12.46 13.20
CA PRO A 85 -8.98 12.81 12.81
C PRO A 85 -8.09 13.15 14.01
N ARG A 86 -8.64 13.85 15.02
CA ARG A 86 -7.91 14.18 16.25
C ARG A 86 -7.50 12.94 17.05
N THR A 87 -8.37 11.93 17.09
CA THR A 87 -8.11 10.67 17.80
C THR A 87 -6.99 9.89 17.10
N VAL A 88 -7.11 9.73 15.79
CA VAL A 88 -6.08 9.04 14.98
C VAL A 88 -4.74 9.78 15.02
N HIS A 89 -4.72 11.10 14.86
CA HIS A 89 -3.51 11.91 14.96
C HIS A 89 -2.86 11.81 16.35
N ARG A 90 -3.64 11.79 17.43
CA ARG A 90 -3.12 11.63 18.80
C ARG A 90 -2.49 10.26 18.99
N ALA A 91 -3.12 9.20 18.50
CA ALA A 91 -2.56 7.86 18.55
C ALA A 91 -1.24 7.78 17.79
N LEU A 92 -1.21 8.26 16.54
CA LEU A 92 0.01 8.31 15.72
C LEU A 92 1.13 9.13 16.37
N ARG A 93 0.83 10.32 16.92
CA ARG A 93 1.83 11.13 17.64
C ARG A 93 2.38 10.43 18.88
N THR A 94 1.51 9.72 19.61
CA THR A 94 1.94 8.95 20.79
C THR A 94 2.75 7.72 20.40
N GLN A 95 2.48 7.15 19.23
CA GLN A 95 3.27 6.09 18.64
C GLN A 95 4.67 6.58 18.27
N VAL A 96 4.76 7.70 17.54
CA VAL A 96 6.01 8.32 17.08
C VAL A 96 6.89 8.74 18.26
N SER A 97 6.33 9.22 19.38
CA SER A 97 7.14 9.54 20.57
C SER A 97 7.73 8.30 21.26
N ARG A 98 7.13 7.11 21.05
CA ARG A 98 7.61 5.82 21.55
C ARG A 98 8.57 5.10 20.60
N TYR A 99 8.68 5.56 19.34
CA TYR A 99 9.63 5.05 18.33
C TYR A 99 11.12 5.24 18.67
N ARG A 100 11.46 5.80 19.85
CA ARG A 100 12.84 5.78 20.39
C ARG A 100 13.45 4.37 20.42
N ARG A 101 12.63 3.31 20.40
CA ARG A 101 13.03 1.97 19.96
C ARG A 101 12.07 1.55 18.84
N SER A 102 12.62 1.27 17.67
CA SER A 102 11.81 0.88 16.51
C SER A 102 11.09 -0.44 16.80
N PRO A 103 9.74 -0.50 16.79
CA PRO A 103 9.01 -1.76 16.69
C PRO A 103 9.52 -2.46 15.44
N ARG A 104 9.86 -3.75 15.57
CA ARG A 104 10.48 -4.51 14.49
C ARG A 104 9.45 -5.07 13.51
N SER A 105 8.15 -5.01 13.84
CA SER A 105 7.09 -5.58 13.02
C SER A 105 5.77 -4.79 13.03
N VAL A 106 4.96 -4.97 11.99
CA VAL A 106 3.60 -4.39 11.88
C VAL A 106 2.69 -4.92 13.00
N ALA A 107 2.87 -6.18 13.43
CA ALA A 107 2.11 -6.76 14.53
C ALA A 107 2.34 -5.99 15.85
N GLU A 108 3.60 -5.72 16.19
CA GLU A 108 3.95 -4.90 17.36
C GLU A 108 3.36 -3.49 17.25
N LEU A 109 3.29 -2.93 16.04
CA LEU A 109 2.68 -1.63 15.77
C LEU A 109 1.17 -1.64 16.04
N LEU A 110 0.47 -2.71 15.66
CA LEU A 110 -0.96 -2.91 15.93
C LEU A 110 -1.24 -3.17 17.41
N ASP A 111 -0.37 -3.89 18.10
CA ASP A 111 -0.48 -4.12 19.54
C ASP A 111 -0.37 -2.81 20.33
N VAL A 112 0.51 -1.91 19.88
CA VAL A 112 0.58 -0.55 20.44
C VAL A 112 -0.70 0.22 20.17
N LEU A 113 -1.26 0.18 18.95
CA LEU A 113 -2.48 0.92 18.58
C LEU A 113 -3.74 0.40 19.29
N ALA A 114 -3.77 -0.89 19.63
CA ALA A 114 -4.87 -1.53 20.32
C ALA A 114 -4.92 -1.21 21.83
N ASN A 115 -3.87 -0.61 22.39
CA ASN A 115 -3.77 -0.34 23.81
C ASN A 115 -4.72 0.80 24.24
N ASP A 116 -5.33 0.67 25.42
CA ASP A 116 -6.46 1.50 25.89
C ASP A 116 -6.14 3.01 25.95
N GLY A 117 -4.86 3.38 26.01
CA GLY A 117 -4.41 4.78 26.02
C GLY A 117 -4.53 5.52 24.68
N HIS A 118 -4.87 4.85 23.58
CA HIS A 118 -4.85 5.45 22.23
C HIS A 118 -6.21 5.57 21.55
N ALA A 119 -7.28 4.99 22.10
CA ALA A 119 -8.63 5.00 21.52
C ALA A 119 -8.71 4.55 20.05
N CYS A 120 -7.71 3.82 19.56
CA CYS A 120 -7.60 3.32 18.18
C CYS A 120 -7.75 1.80 18.10
N LYS A 121 -8.44 1.19 19.07
CA LYS A 121 -8.71 -0.25 19.11
C LYS A 121 -9.44 -0.73 17.85
N GLY A 122 -10.46 0.00 17.40
CA GLY A 122 -11.18 -0.31 16.16
C GLY A 122 -10.30 -0.27 14.90
N PHE A 123 -9.36 0.66 14.85
CA PHE A 123 -8.37 0.77 13.77
C PHE A 123 -7.38 -0.40 13.78
N ALA A 124 -6.86 -0.75 14.97
CA ALA A 124 -5.94 -1.86 15.13
C ALA A 124 -6.61 -3.20 14.76
N ASP A 125 -7.85 -3.40 15.20
CA ASP A 125 -8.62 -4.62 14.92
C ASP A 125 -8.98 -4.72 13.43
N ALA A 126 -9.27 -3.61 12.74
CA ALA A 126 -9.44 -3.58 11.29
C ALA A 126 -8.16 -4.02 10.56
N CYS A 127 -7.02 -3.43 10.90
CA CYS A 127 -5.73 -3.81 10.32
C CYS A 127 -5.37 -5.30 10.56
N ARG A 128 -5.69 -5.85 11.73
CA ARG A 128 -5.40 -7.26 12.06
C ARG A 128 -6.18 -8.22 11.17
N ARG A 129 -7.45 -7.94 10.88
CA ARG A 129 -8.30 -8.79 10.01
C ARG A 129 -7.72 -8.90 8.58
N ASP A 130 -7.14 -7.82 8.08
CA ASP A 130 -6.60 -7.78 6.71
C ASP A 130 -5.18 -8.35 6.60
N ILE A 131 -4.36 -8.26 7.66
CA ILE A 131 -3.02 -8.86 7.69
C ILE A 131 -3.06 -10.38 7.66
N THR A 132 -4.09 -10.99 8.27
CA THR A 132 -4.29 -12.45 8.24
C THR A 132 -4.47 -12.99 6.82
N TRP A 133 -5.12 -12.25 5.91
CA TRP A 133 -5.27 -12.63 4.50
C TRP A 133 -3.92 -12.69 3.74
N ARG A 134 -2.99 -11.77 4.06
CA ARG A 134 -1.66 -11.73 3.42
C ARG A 134 -0.74 -12.87 3.83
N SER A 135 -1.05 -13.55 4.93
CA SER A 135 -0.24 -14.67 5.45
C SER A 135 -0.64 -16.01 4.84
N SER A 136 -1.89 -16.16 4.40
CA SER A 136 -2.44 -17.35 3.75
C SER A 136 -2.24 -17.40 2.23
N ALA A 137 -1.93 -16.28 1.57
CA ALA A 137 -1.80 -16.17 0.11
C ALA A 137 -0.37 -16.44 -0.44
N ARG A 138 0.43 -17.34 0.17
CA ARG A 138 1.70 -17.77 -0.47
C ARG A 138 1.38 -18.75 -1.61
N PRO A 139 1.75 -18.46 -2.88
CA PRO A 139 1.72 -19.48 -3.91
C PRO A 139 2.86 -20.46 -3.63
N VAL A 140 2.52 -21.75 -3.51
CA VAL A 140 3.48 -22.85 -3.55
C VAL A 140 4.18 -22.78 -4.91
N ARG A 141 5.49 -22.50 -4.92
CA ARG A 141 6.29 -22.54 -6.15
C ARG A 141 6.34 -23.99 -6.64
N GLY A 142 5.50 -24.31 -7.62
CA GLY A 142 5.60 -25.54 -8.39
C GLY A 142 6.97 -25.62 -9.06
N HIS A 143 7.73 -26.65 -8.72
CA HIS A 143 8.97 -27.02 -9.40
C HIS A 143 8.65 -27.34 -10.85
N HIS A 144 9.36 -26.71 -11.77
CA HIS A 144 9.34 -27.05 -13.18
C HIS A 144 10.45 -28.11 -13.34
N SER A 145 10.05 -29.33 -13.65
CA SER A 145 10.96 -30.40 -14.06
C SER A 145 10.55 -30.88 -15.44
N SER A 146 11.60 -31.04 -16.26
CA SER A 146 11.67 -31.66 -17.59
C SER A 146 11.35 -30.77 -18.78
#